data_AF-A0A1B2EUW5-F1
#
_entry.id   AF-A0A1B2EUW5-F1
#
_cell.length_a   1.000
_cell.length_b   1.000
_cell.length_c   1.000
_cell.angle_alpha   90.00
_cell.angle_beta   90.00
_cell.angle_gamma   90.00
#
_symmetry.space_group_name_H-M   'P 1'
#
loop_
_entity.id
_entity.type
_entity.pdbx_description
1 polymer ?
#
loop_
_entity_poly.entity_id
_entity_poly.type
_entity_poly.pdbx_seq_one_letter_code
_entity_poly.pdbx_strand_id
1 'polypeptide(L)'
;MTEERLIWFAGVDWGSQKHQACLLDAAGVVVGEREFPHGGSGLALLCDWLLALAGDASAVAVAIEVPHGPVVDTLLDRGFAVHAINPKQLDRLRDRFSVAGAKDDRRDARIAAAGLRTDPYLYRQVEMGDPVVIELREWSRLAEELQQERVRLSTRVRQQLWRYYPQLLAVAEDVAAEGVLALWNLAPTPAKAARLRQTTMARLLKQHHIRKVDAVNRSGIPGGSNS
;
A
#
# COMPACT_ATOMS: atom_id res chain seq x y z
N MET A 1 -1.47 26.92 -24.30
CA MET A 1 -0.25 26.83 -25.12
C MET A 1 0.93 27.03 -24.18
N THR A 2 1.47 25.93 -23.65
CA THR A 2 2.64 25.91 -22.76
C THR A 2 3.47 24.66 -23.09
N GLU A 3 3.59 24.35 -24.38
CA GLU A 3 4.53 23.36 -24.90
C GLU A 3 5.90 24.02 -25.20
N GLU A 4 6.36 24.90 -24.32
CA GLU A 4 7.73 25.41 -24.41
C GLU A 4 8.70 24.38 -23.81
N ARG A 5 9.13 23.47 -24.70
CA ARG A 5 10.36 22.66 -24.66
C ARG A 5 10.66 21.92 -23.36
N LEU A 6 9.83 20.93 -23.03
CA LEU A 6 10.33 19.76 -22.30
C LEU A 6 11.44 19.10 -23.13
N ILE A 7 12.68 19.26 -22.70
CA ILE A 7 13.88 18.71 -23.35
C ILE A 7 14.48 17.55 -22.57
N TRP A 8 14.00 17.34 -21.34
CA TRP A 8 14.46 16.34 -20.40
C TRP A 8 13.30 15.51 -19.87
N PHE A 9 13.52 14.20 -19.76
CA PHE A 9 12.51 13.24 -19.31
C PHE A 9 13.10 12.39 -18.20
N ALA A 10 12.60 12.55 -16.99
CA ALA A 10 12.99 11.77 -15.84
C ALA A 10 11.96 10.68 -15.55
N GLY A 11 12.42 9.54 -15.05
CA GLY A 11 11.57 8.52 -14.47
C GLY A 11 12.07 8.20 -13.07
N VAL A 12 11.16 8.12 -12.12
CA VAL A 12 11.44 7.91 -10.70
C VAL A 12 10.64 6.71 -10.21
N ASP A 13 11.35 5.63 -9.86
CA ASP A 13 10.80 4.50 -9.11
C ASP A 13 10.99 4.75 -7.61
N TRP A 14 9.90 5.03 -6.91
CA TRP A 14 9.91 5.45 -5.50
C TRP A 14 9.61 4.27 -4.56
N GLY A 15 10.65 3.55 -4.12
CA GLY A 15 10.53 2.40 -3.20
C GLY A 15 10.58 2.72 -1.69
N SER A 16 10.36 1.72 -0.83
CA SER A 16 10.31 1.89 0.64
C SER A 16 11.68 2.03 1.33
N GLN A 17 12.78 1.68 0.65
CA GLN A 17 14.14 1.74 1.21
C GLN A 17 15.07 2.63 0.38
N LYS A 18 14.89 2.62 -0.94
CA LYS A 18 15.73 3.29 -1.93
C LYS A 18 14.86 3.74 -3.09
N HIS A 19 15.33 4.77 -3.78
CA HIS A 19 14.66 5.35 -4.94
C HIS A 19 15.61 5.37 -6.11
N GLN A 20 15.11 5.03 -7.29
CA GLN A 20 15.93 4.98 -8.49
C GLN A 20 15.42 6.02 -9.48
N ALA A 21 16.31 6.86 -9.97
CA ALA A 21 15.99 7.85 -10.99
C ALA A 21 16.81 7.63 -12.26
N CYS A 22 16.21 7.91 -13.40
CA CYS A 22 16.85 7.95 -14.71
C CYS A 22 16.46 9.24 -15.41
N LEU A 23 17.41 9.92 -16.04
CA LEU A 23 17.19 11.12 -16.84
C LEU A 23 17.58 10.85 -18.30
N LEU A 24 16.65 11.12 -19.20
CA LEU A 24 16.82 11.03 -20.65
C LEU A 24 16.79 12.42 -21.27
N ASP A 25 17.58 12.63 -22.32
CA ASP A 25 17.41 13.77 -23.22
C ASP A 25 16.22 13.57 -24.19
N ALA A 26 15.95 14.58 -25.02
CA ALA A 26 14.91 14.52 -26.04
C ALA A 26 15.09 13.37 -27.05
N ALA A 27 16.33 12.98 -27.34
CA ALA A 27 16.64 11.86 -28.23
C ALA A 27 16.42 10.48 -27.55
N GLY A 28 16.26 10.45 -26.23
CA GLY A 28 16.11 9.24 -25.43
C GLY A 28 17.45 8.65 -24.96
N VAL A 29 18.54 9.40 -25.05
CA VAL A 29 19.85 9.02 -24.51
C VAL A 29 19.86 9.25 -23.02
N VAL A 30 20.42 8.28 -22.28
CA VAL A 30 20.55 8.36 -20.83
C VAL A 30 21.67 9.33 -20.49
N VAL A 31 21.30 10.44 -19.86
CA VAL A 31 22.24 11.46 -19.38
C VAL A 31 22.68 11.19 -17.96
N GLY A 32 21.83 10.55 -17.16
CA GLY A 32 22.18 10.14 -15.82
C GLY A 32 21.24 9.10 -15.24
N GLU A 33 21.78 8.29 -14.34
CA GLU A 33 21.02 7.29 -13.60
C GLU A 33 21.62 7.16 -12.21
N ARG A 34 20.79 7.27 -11.17
CA ARG A 34 21.27 7.33 -9.79
C ARG A 34 20.25 6.81 -8.78
N GLU A 35 20.76 6.13 -7.77
CA GLU A 35 19.99 5.71 -6.60
C GLU A 35 20.07 6.77 -5.49
N PHE A 36 18.96 6.98 -4.79
CA PHE A 36 18.81 7.92 -3.69
C PHE A 36 18.27 7.22 -2.44
N PRO A 37 18.72 7.61 -1.24
CA PRO A 37 18.21 7.06 0.01
C PRO A 37 16.74 7.45 0.22
N HIS A 38 16.00 6.66 0.99
CA HIS A 38 14.63 7.01 1.37
C HIS A 38 14.57 8.25 2.29
N GLY A 39 13.52 9.05 2.14
CA GLY A 39 13.20 10.19 3.00
C GLY A 39 13.49 11.57 2.37
N GLY A 40 13.17 12.63 3.12
CA GLY A 40 13.20 14.01 2.62
C GLY A 40 14.58 14.49 2.14
N SER A 41 15.66 14.05 2.79
CA SER A 41 17.02 14.37 2.34
C SER A 41 17.37 13.71 1.01
N GLY A 42 16.91 12.47 0.77
CA GLY A 42 17.09 11.79 -0.50
C GLY A 42 16.31 12.43 -1.63
N LEU A 43 15.11 12.93 -1.34
CA LEU A 43 14.28 13.69 -2.27
C LEU A 43 14.92 15.02 -2.67
N ALA A 44 15.45 15.76 -1.70
CA ALA A 44 16.19 16.99 -1.98
C ALA A 44 17.40 16.71 -2.89
N LEU A 45 18.18 15.67 -2.59
CA LEU A 45 19.31 15.24 -3.42
C LEU A 45 18.89 14.84 -4.84
N LEU A 46 17.73 14.20 -5.00
CA LEU A 46 17.18 13.85 -6.31
C LEU A 46 16.83 15.11 -7.11
N CYS A 47 16.13 16.07 -6.49
CA CYS A 47 15.77 17.33 -7.13
C CYS A 47 17.00 18.14 -7.54
N ASP A 48 17.99 18.24 -6.65
CA ASP A 48 19.24 18.95 -6.91
C ASP A 48 20.04 18.27 -8.04
N TRP A 49 20.04 16.93 -8.08
CA TRP A 49 20.67 16.17 -9.14
C TRP A 49 20.00 16.36 -10.50
N LEU A 50 18.67 16.31 -10.56
CA LEU A 50 17.91 16.59 -11.79
C LEU A 50 18.18 18.01 -12.28
N LEU A 51 18.12 19.00 -11.38
CA LEU A 51 18.36 20.40 -11.72
C LEU A 51 19.81 20.63 -12.19
N ALA A 52 20.79 20.00 -11.56
CA ALA A 52 22.19 20.12 -11.95
C ALA A 52 22.46 19.56 -13.36
N LEU A 53 21.74 18.52 -13.78
CA LEU A 53 21.87 17.95 -15.13
C LEU A 53 21.06 18.72 -16.18
N ALA A 54 19.86 19.16 -15.83
CA ALA A 54 18.92 19.78 -16.76
C ALA A 54 19.10 21.30 -16.91
N GLY A 55 19.66 21.97 -15.88
CA GLY A 55 19.81 23.42 -15.78
C GLY A 55 18.53 24.17 -15.40
N ASP A 56 17.36 23.65 -15.77
CA ASP A 56 16.05 24.24 -15.51
C ASP A 56 15.03 23.15 -15.17
N ALA A 57 14.36 23.28 -14.02
CA ALA A 57 13.34 22.32 -13.58
C ALA A 57 12.10 22.32 -14.47
N SER A 58 11.72 23.48 -15.03
CA SER A 58 10.53 23.61 -15.87
C SER A 58 10.67 22.88 -17.22
N ALA A 59 11.91 22.60 -17.62
CA ALA A 59 12.26 21.86 -18.84
C ALA A 59 12.28 20.32 -18.64
N VAL A 60 12.00 19.85 -17.42
CA VAL A 60 12.07 18.42 -17.05
C VAL A 60 10.67 17.89 -16.74
N ALA A 61 10.26 16.88 -17.50
CA ALA A 61 9.07 16.09 -17.22
C ALA A 61 9.42 14.85 -16.41
N VAL A 62 8.77 14.63 -15.27
CA VAL A 62 9.06 13.54 -14.33
C VAL A 62 7.92 12.55 -14.30
N ALA A 63 8.20 11.31 -14.72
CA ALA A 63 7.31 10.18 -14.61
C ALA A 63 7.41 9.54 -13.22
N ILE A 64 6.28 9.33 -12.55
CA ILE A 64 6.23 8.65 -11.25
C ILE A 64 4.98 7.77 -11.10
N GLU A 65 5.13 6.60 -10.47
CA GLU A 65 4.01 5.68 -10.22
C GLU A 65 3.08 6.15 -9.10
N VAL A 66 3.62 6.85 -8.10
CA VAL A 66 2.88 7.36 -6.94
C VAL A 66 2.47 8.82 -7.20
N PRO A 67 1.21 9.12 -7.51
CA PRO A 67 0.78 10.45 -7.94
C PRO A 67 0.44 11.38 -6.76
N HIS A 68 1.01 11.14 -5.58
CA HIS A 68 0.72 11.89 -4.36
C HIS A 68 1.83 11.73 -3.30
N GLY A 69 1.76 12.55 -2.26
CA GLY A 69 2.64 12.52 -1.11
C GLY A 69 3.89 13.40 -1.28
N PRO A 70 4.78 13.41 -0.27
CA PRO A 70 5.88 14.38 -0.18
C PRO A 70 6.79 14.43 -1.40
N VAL A 71 6.92 13.29 -2.11
CA VAL A 71 7.74 13.18 -3.32
C VAL A 71 7.19 14.03 -4.47
N VAL A 72 5.87 13.97 -4.69
CA VAL A 72 5.21 14.71 -5.77
C VAL A 72 5.15 16.18 -5.40
N ASP A 73 4.81 16.49 -4.15
CA ASP A 73 4.73 17.87 -3.67
C ASP A 73 6.08 18.58 -3.82
N THR A 74 7.18 17.94 -3.39
CA THR A 74 8.52 18.54 -3.52
C THR A 74 8.93 18.70 -4.98
N LEU A 75 8.58 17.77 -5.86
CA LEU A 75 8.89 17.89 -7.29
C LEU A 75 8.12 19.07 -7.93
N LEU A 76 6.83 19.19 -7.62
CA LEU A 76 6.00 20.30 -8.09
C LEU A 76 6.49 21.65 -7.54
N ASP A 77 6.80 21.73 -6.24
CA ASP A 77 7.33 22.93 -5.57
C ASP A 77 8.67 23.39 -6.16
N ARG A 78 9.49 22.44 -6.64
CA ARG A 78 10.76 22.72 -7.33
C ARG A 78 10.57 23.12 -8.80
N GLY A 79 9.34 23.10 -9.33
CA GLY A 79 9.00 23.52 -10.68
C GLY A 79 9.07 22.42 -11.75
N PHE A 80 9.17 21.14 -11.34
CA PHE A 80 9.16 20.02 -12.28
C PHE A 80 7.76 19.74 -12.82
N ALA A 81 7.66 19.35 -14.10
CA ALA A 81 6.40 18.87 -14.66
C ALA A 81 6.19 17.39 -14.30
N VAL A 82 5.37 17.11 -13.28
CA VAL A 82 5.16 15.73 -12.80
C VAL A 82 4.03 15.05 -13.55
N HIS A 83 4.24 13.82 -14.01
CA HIS A 83 3.27 12.98 -14.70
C HIS A 83 3.08 11.64 -13.96
N ALA A 84 1.83 11.31 -13.69
CA ALA A 84 1.45 10.05 -13.05
C ALA A 84 1.45 8.92 -14.08
N ILE A 85 2.15 7.82 -13.76
CA ILE A 85 2.12 6.57 -14.53
C ILE A 85 1.36 5.52 -13.72
N ASN A 86 0.38 4.85 -14.33
CA ASN A 86 -0.27 3.72 -13.69
C ASN A 86 0.68 2.51 -13.66
N PRO A 87 0.82 1.77 -12.55
CA PRO A 87 1.66 0.56 -12.49
C PRO A 87 1.35 -0.44 -13.61
N LYS A 88 0.07 -0.61 -13.98
CA LYS A 88 -0.35 -1.48 -15.10
C LYS A 88 0.03 -0.94 -16.49
N GLN A 89 0.23 0.37 -16.63
CA GLN A 89 0.79 0.95 -17.85
C GLN A 89 2.29 0.69 -17.90
N LEU A 90 3.00 0.89 -16.78
CA LEU A 90 4.43 0.60 -16.69
C LEU A 90 4.74 -0.87 -16.98
N ASP A 91 3.96 -1.81 -16.42
CA ASP A 91 4.08 -3.23 -16.73
C ASP A 91 3.95 -3.53 -18.23
N ARG A 92 2.98 -2.91 -18.92
CA ARG A 92 2.84 -3.08 -20.37
C ARG A 92 3.99 -2.45 -21.16
N LEU A 93 4.59 -1.37 -20.65
CA LEU A 93 5.80 -0.80 -21.25
C LEU A 93 7.00 -1.73 -21.03
N ARG A 94 7.11 -2.39 -19.88
CA ARG A 94 8.18 -3.37 -19.62
C ARG A 94 8.21 -4.47 -20.68
N ASP A 95 7.05 -4.99 -21.05
CA ASP A 95 6.90 -5.98 -22.12
C ASP A 95 7.38 -5.45 -23.49
N ARG A 96 7.15 -4.16 -23.77
CA ARG A 96 7.60 -3.49 -25.01
C ARG A 96 9.12 -3.32 -25.07
N PHE A 97 9.78 -3.11 -23.93
CA PHE A 97 11.22 -2.81 -23.88
C PHE A 97 12.12 -4.03 -23.63
N SER A 98 11.64 -5.12 -23.02
CA SER A 98 12.35 -6.41 -23.05
C SER A 98 11.50 -7.58 -22.54
N VAL A 99 11.74 -8.75 -23.13
CA VAL A 99 11.08 -10.04 -22.87
C VAL A 99 11.47 -10.66 -21.52
N ALA A 100 12.54 -10.17 -20.87
CA ALA A 100 13.00 -10.69 -19.58
C ALA A 100 12.21 -10.06 -18.42
N GLY A 101 11.42 -10.88 -17.71
CA GLY A 101 10.49 -10.48 -16.65
C GLY A 101 11.09 -10.21 -15.27
N ALA A 102 12.42 -10.09 -15.14
CA ALA A 102 13.03 -9.70 -13.87
C ALA A 102 12.76 -8.22 -13.58
N LYS A 103 12.28 -7.91 -12.37
CA LYS A 103 12.17 -6.53 -11.87
C LYS A 103 13.58 -5.97 -11.69
N ASP A 104 13.85 -4.82 -12.29
CA ASP A 104 15.10 -4.09 -12.16
C ASP A 104 14.72 -2.61 -12.00
N ASP A 105 14.84 -2.08 -10.79
CA ASP A 105 14.36 -0.73 -10.44
C ASP A 105 15.04 0.35 -11.33
N ARG A 106 16.27 0.10 -11.81
CA ARG A 106 16.96 0.99 -12.79
C ARG A 106 16.26 1.01 -14.12
N ARG A 107 15.86 -0.18 -14.56
CA ARG A 107 15.14 -0.38 -15.81
C ARG A 107 13.74 0.21 -15.72
N ASP A 108 13.05 0.04 -14.61
CA ASP A 108 11.69 0.57 -14.41
C ASP A 108 11.70 2.11 -14.46
N ALA A 109 12.67 2.76 -13.80
CA ALA A 109 12.89 4.21 -13.90
C ALA A 109 13.19 4.66 -15.35
N ARG A 110 14.03 3.93 -16.09
CA ARG A 110 14.32 4.23 -17.50
C ARG A 110 13.09 4.05 -18.40
N ILE A 111 12.30 3.01 -18.20
CA ILE A 111 11.09 2.73 -18.98
C ILE A 111 10.04 3.81 -18.75
N ALA A 112 9.86 4.23 -17.50
CA ALA A 112 8.98 5.33 -17.15
C ALA A 112 9.37 6.63 -17.87
N ALA A 113 10.65 7.00 -17.83
CA ALA A 113 11.19 8.15 -18.55
C ALA A 113 10.98 8.04 -20.07
N ALA A 114 11.26 6.86 -20.65
CA ALA A 114 11.14 6.62 -22.08
C ALA A 114 9.68 6.67 -22.55
N GLY A 115 8.75 6.11 -21.77
CA GLY A 115 7.32 6.18 -22.06
C GLY A 115 6.80 7.60 -22.04
N LEU A 116 7.13 8.38 -20.99
CA LEU A 116 6.75 9.78 -20.90
C LEU A 116 7.28 10.62 -22.07
N ARG A 117 8.51 10.32 -22.53
CA ARG A 117 9.10 10.96 -23.70
C ARG A 117 8.36 10.66 -25.00
N THR A 118 7.93 9.41 -25.22
CA THR A 118 7.29 9.03 -26.49
C THR A 118 5.81 9.38 -26.53
N ASP A 119 5.12 9.26 -25.41
CA ASP A 119 3.67 9.35 -25.35
C ASP A 119 3.17 10.24 -24.20
N PRO A 120 3.64 11.51 -24.08
CA PRO A 120 3.34 12.36 -22.92
C PRO A 120 1.83 12.59 -22.72
N TYR A 121 1.06 12.63 -23.80
CA TYR A 121 -0.40 12.78 -23.80
C TYR A 121 -1.17 11.60 -23.17
N LEU A 122 -0.53 10.45 -22.98
CA LEU A 122 -1.12 9.28 -22.32
C LEU A 122 -1.02 9.35 -20.79
N TYR A 123 -0.24 10.29 -20.25
CA TYR A 123 0.02 10.42 -18.82
C TYR A 123 -0.59 11.70 -18.29
N ARG A 124 -1.34 11.57 -17.20
CA ARG A 124 -1.95 12.71 -16.53
C ARG A 124 -0.84 13.54 -15.86
N GLN A 125 -0.74 14.82 -16.23
CA GLN A 125 0.06 15.78 -15.48
C GLN A 125 -0.59 15.99 -14.10
N VAL A 126 0.23 15.88 -13.06
CA VAL A 126 -0.18 16.15 -11.69
C VAL A 126 -0.13 17.66 -11.49
N GLU A 127 -1.26 18.24 -11.16
CA GLU A 127 -1.34 19.64 -10.73
C GLU A 127 -1.18 19.68 -9.21
N MET A 128 -0.63 20.78 -8.69
CA MET A 128 -0.63 21.04 -7.25
C MET A 128 -2.07 20.96 -6.75
N GLY A 129 -2.35 19.94 -5.93
CA GLY A 129 -3.66 19.76 -5.35
C GLY A 129 -3.96 20.83 -4.31
N ASP A 130 -5.24 21.12 -4.10
CA ASP A 130 -5.68 21.87 -2.91
C ASP A 130 -5.13 21.13 -1.67
N PRO A 131 -4.45 21.83 -0.73
CA PRO A 131 -3.94 21.24 0.50
C PRO A 131 -4.96 20.36 1.25
N VAL A 132 -6.25 20.71 1.20
CA VAL A 132 -7.33 19.93 1.81
C VAL A 132 -7.51 18.56 1.13
N VAL A 133 -7.36 18.50 -0.19
CA VAL A 133 -7.47 17.26 -0.97
C VAL A 133 -6.25 16.37 -0.74
N ILE A 134 -5.06 16.96 -0.57
CA ILE A 134 -3.84 16.24 -0.22
C ILE A 134 -4.00 15.61 1.18
N GLU A 135 -4.41 16.40 2.16
CA GLU A 135 -4.64 15.93 3.53
C GLU A 135 -5.67 14.78 3.57
N LEU A 136 -6.81 14.94 2.87
CA LEU A 136 -7.84 13.90 2.80
C LEU A 136 -7.31 12.58 2.19
N ARG A 137 -6.43 12.65 1.19
CA ARG A 137 -5.80 11.45 0.61
C ARG A 137 -4.85 10.77 1.58
N GLU A 138 -4.07 11.53 2.35
CA GLU A 138 -3.20 10.95 3.38
C GLU A 138 -4.00 10.23 4.46
N TRP A 139 -5.13 10.82 4.91
CA TRP A 139 -6.07 10.14 5.81
C TRP A 139 -6.63 8.84 5.20
N SER A 140 -7.00 8.86 3.92
CA SER A 140 -7.47 7.66 3.22
C SER A 140 -6.40 6.57 3.17
N ARG A 141 -5.14 6.94 2.92
CA ARG A 141 -4.01 6.00 2.89
C ARG A 141 -3.74 5.39 4.26
N LEU A 142 -3.72 6.22 5.31
CA LEU A 142 -3.57 5.74 6.70
C LEU A 142 -4.71 4.77 7.06
N ALA A 143 -5.94 5.06 6.63
CA ALA A 143 -7.07 4.16 6.84
C ALA A 143 -6.89 2.81 6.11
N GLU A 144 -6.41 2.82 4.87
CA GLU A 144 -6.10 1.60 4.11
C GLU A 144 -4.96 0.78 4.74
N GLU A 145 -3.88 1.43 5.16
CA GLU A 145 -2.76 0.80 5.86
C GLU A 145 -3.23 0.13 7.15
N LEU A 146 -3.97 0.85 8.00
CA LEU A 146 -4.55 0.30 9.23
C LEU A 146 -5.53 -0.86 8.96
N GLN A 147 -6.29 -0.80 7.87
CA GLN A 147 -7.19 -1.87 7.47
C GLN A 147 -6.42 -3.14 7.05
N GLN A 148 -5.30 -3.00 6.34
CA GLN A 148 -4.41 -4.11 6.00
C GLN A 148 -3.72 -4.70 7.24
N GLU A 149 -3.24 -3.84 8.15
CA GLU A 149 -2.67 -4.28 9.42
C GLU A 149 -3.69 -5.03 10.28
N ARG A 150 -4.93 -4.53 10.36
CA ARG A 150 -6.03 -5.22 11.06
C ARG A 150 -6.23 -6.63 10.51
N VAL A 151 -6.29 -6.78 9.18
CA VAL A 151 -6.45 -8.09 8.54
C VAL A 151 -5.27 -9.01 8.89
N ARG A 152 -4.03 -8.53 8.74
CA ARG A 152 -2.82 -9.29 9.06
C ARG A 152 -2.79 -9.76 10.51
N LEU A 153 -3.09 -8.87 11.46
CA LEU A 153 -3.14 -9.18 12.88
C LEU A 153 -4.27 -10.15 13.21
N SER A 154 -5.46 -9.96 12.62
CA SER A 154 -6.61 -10.84 12.81
C SER A 154 -6.30 -12.27 12.36
N THR A 155 -5.68 -12.43 11.17
CA THR A 155 -5.26 -13.74 10.68
C THR A 155 -4.23 -14.38 11.60
N ARG A 156 -3.25 -13.60 12.09
CA ARG A 156 -2.23 -14.10 13.04
C ARG A 156 -2.85 -14.57 14.35
N VAL A 157 -3.77 -13.79 14.92
CA VAL A 157 -4.50 -14.15 16.15
C VAL A 157 -5.33 -15.40 15.92
N ARG A 158 -6.05 -15.49 14.79
CA ARG A 158 -6.84 -16.67 14.42
C ARG A 158 -5.99 -17.94 14.37
N GLN A 159 -4.80 -17.87 13.76
CA GLN A 159 -3.87 -19.00 13.70
C GLN A 159 -3.37 -19.44 15.09
N GLN A 160 -3.15 -18.50 16.01
CA GLN A 160 -2.77 -18.82 17.39
C GLN A 160 -3.94 -19.46 18.14
N LEU A 161 -5.13 -18.85 18.08
CA LEU A 161 -6.34 -19.39 18.70
C LEU A 161 -6.68 -20.79 18.19
N TRP A 162 -6.47 -21.07 16.91
CA TRP A 162 -6.71 -22.41 16.35
C TRP A 162 -5.89 -23.50 17.05
N ARG A 163 -4.67 -23.19 17.51
CA ARG A 163 -3.78 -24.15 18.18
C ARG A 163 -4.17 -24.47 19.62
N TYR A 164 -4.71 -23.50 20.35
CA TYR A 164 -4.90 -23.64 21.82
C TYR A 164 -6.33 -23.40 22.31
N TYR A 165 -7.15 -22.65 21.56
CA TYR A 165 -8.50 -22.28 21.97
C TYR A 165 -9.48 -22.20 20.76
N PRO A 166 -9.66 -23.32 20.03
CA PRO A 166 -10.49 -23.35 18.83
C PRO A 166 -11.98 -23.08 19.10
N GLN A 167 -12.48 -23.29 20.32
CA GLN A 167 -13.88 -23.01 20.68
C GLN A 167 -14.22 -21.53 20.56
N LEU A 168 -13.25 -20.62 20.79
CA LEU A 168 -13.47 -19.18 20.63
C LEU A 168 -13.69 -18.80 19.16
N LEU A 169 -13.08 -19.52 18.23
CA LEU A 169 -13.27 -19.32 16.78
C LEU A 169 -14.68 -19.69 16.30
N ALA A 170 -15.43 -20.46 17.09
CA ALA A 170 -16.82 -20.78 16.80
C ALA A 170 -17.79 -19.69 17.26
N VAL A 171 -17.32 -18.66 17.99
CA VAL A 171 -18.19 -17.60 18.53
C VAL A 171 -18.50 -16.54 17.49
N ALA A 172 -17.53 -16.19 16.63
CA ALA A 172 -17.73 -15.25 15.52
C ALA A 172 -16.70 -15.49 14.40
N GLU A 173 -17.04 -15.07 13.18
CA GLU A 173 -16.13 -15.14 12.03
C GLU A 173 -14.94 -14.18 12.16
N ASP A 174 -15.21 -12.95 12.64
CA ASP A 174 -14.19 -11.93 12.88
C ASP A 174 -13.66 -12.00 14.32
N VAL A 175 -12.41 -12.41 14.46
CA VAL A 175 -11.72 -12.53 15.75
C VAL A 175 -11.28 -11.19 16.33
N ALA A 176 -11.24 -10.13 15.50
CA ALA A 176 -10.92 -8.78 15.92
C ALA A 176 -12.17 -7.95 16.24
N ALA A 177 -13.37 -8.54 16.12
CA ALA A 177 -14.60 -7.90 16.57
C ALA A 177 -14.51 -7.60 18.07
N GLU A 178 -14.95 -6.40 18.46
CA GLU A 178 -14.82 -5.88 19.83
C GLU A 178 -15.40 -6.84 20.88
N GLY A 179 -16.53 -7.49 20.57
CA GLY A 179 -17.13 -8.48 21.47
C GLY A 179 -16.33 -9.76 21.64
N VAL A 180 -15.62 -10.22 20.61
CA VAL A 180 -14.73 -11.38 20.69
C VAL A 180 -13.51 -11.04 21.53
N LEU A 181 -12.93 -9.85 21.32
CA LEU A 181 -11.81 -9.36 22.12
C LEU A 181 -12.21 -9.15 23.60
N ALA A 182 -13.39 -8.62 23.87
CA ALA A 182 -13.93 -8.47 25.22
C ALA A 182 -14.14 -9.84 25.91
N LEU A 183 -14.66 -10.83 25.17
CA LEU A 183 -14.78 -12.20 25.67
C LEU A 183 -13.40 -12.82 25.94
N TRP A 184 -12.45 -12.63 25.02
CA TRP A 184 -11.09 -13.16 25.14
C TRP A 184 -10.34 -12.56 26.34
N ASN A 185 -10.54 -11.27 26.63
CA ASN A 185 -9.99 -10.63 27.82
C ASN A 185 -10.52 -11.24 29.13
N LEU A 186 -11.80 -11.61 29.18
CA LEU A 186 -12.41 -12.22 30.37
C LEU A 186 -12.07 -13.70 30.51
N ALA A 187 -11.98 -14.41 29.39
CA ALA A 187 -11.64 -15.83 29.34
C ALA A 187 -10.58 -16.08 28.27
N PRO A 188 -9.29 -15.87 28.56
CA PRO A 188 -8.22 -16.06 27.59
C PRO A 188 -7.92 -17.53 27.29
N THR A 189 -8.45 -18.47 28.09
CA THR A 189 -8.22 -19.91 27.96
C THR A 189 -9.53 -20.70 28.09
N PRO A 190 -9.61 -21.92 27.50
CA PRO A 190 -10.77 -22.79 27.64
C PRO A 190 -11.15 -23.06 29.11
N ALA A 191 -10.15 -23.23 29.98
CA ALA A 191 -10.36 -23.48 31.41
C ALA A 191 -10.99 -22.28 32.14
N LYS A 192 -10.61 -21.05 31.78
CA LYS A 192 -11.24 -19.83 32.32
C LYS A 192 -12.65 -19.65 31.77
N ALA A 193 -12.86 -19.96 30.50
CA ALA A 193 -14.17 -19.89 29.87
C ALA A 193 -15.18 -20.83 30.51
N ALA A 194 -14.77 -22.05 30.86
CA ALA A 194 -15.60 -23.02 31.56
C ALA A 194 -16.08 -22.55 32.95
N ARG A 195 -15.39 -21.57 33.56
CA ARG A 195 -15.75 -20.99 34.86
C ARG A 195 -16.67 -19.78 34.75
N LEU A 196 -16.89 -19.26 33.54
CA LEU A 196 -17.78 -18.12 33.34
C LEU A 196 -19.24 -18.55 33.52
N ARG A 197 -20.00 -17.75 34.27
CA ARG A 197 -21.45 -17.94 34.39
C ARG A 197 -22.10 -17.73 33.01
N GLN A 198 -23.03 -18.59 32.66
CA GLN A 198 -23.78 -18.50 31.40
C GLN A 198 -24.48 -17.13 31.24
N THR A 199 -24.92 -16.52 32.34
CA THR A 199 -25.53 -15.17 32.35
C THR A 199 -24.55 -14.08 31.92
N THR A 200 -23.27 -14.17 32.34
CA THR A 200 -22.21 -13.24 31.92
C THR A 200 -21.90 -13.40 30.44
N MET A 201 -21.83 -14.65 29.97
CA MET A 201 -21.60 -14.98 28.55
C MET A 201 -22.73 -14.43 27.67
N ALA A 202 -23.98 -14.68 28.05
CA ALA A 202 -25.17 -14.24 27.30
C ALA A 202 -25.29 -12.72 27.24
N ARG A 203 -24.97 -12.02 28.34
CA ARG A 203 -24.96 -10.55 28.37
C ARG A 203 -23.94 -9.97 27.39
N LEU A 204 -22.75 -10.57 27.33
CA LEU A 204 -21.64 -10.06 26.51
C LEU A 204 -21.88 -10.31 25.02
N LEU A 205 -22.40 -11.50 24.66
CA LEU A 205 -22.82 -11.81 23.29
C LEU A 205 -23.95 -10.88 22.83
N LYS A 206 -24.90 -10.56 23.71
CA LYS A 206 -25.99 -9.62 23.44
C LYS A 206 -25.49 -8.18 23.26
N GLN A 207 -24.57 -7.74 24.12
CA GLN A 207 -24.03 -6.38 24.10
C GLN A 207 -23.24 -6.07 22.82
N HIS A 208 -22.53 -7.06 22.29
CA HIS A 208 -21.72 -6.88 21.08
C HIS A 208 -22.37 -7.46 19.82
N HIS A 209 -23.68 -7.72 19.84
CA HIS A 209 -24.46 -8.24 18.70
C HIS A 209 -23.87 -9.49 18.04
N ILE A 210 -23.14 -10.33 18.80
CA ILE A 210 -22.61 -11.58 18.29
C ILE A 210 -23.78 -12.55 18.17
N ARG A 211 -24.19 -12.84 16.93
CA ARG A 211 -25.25 -13.82 16.67
C ARG A 211 -24.75 -15.18 17.14
N LYS A 212 -25.53 -15.81 18.03
CA LYS A 212 -25.34 -17.19 18.48
C LYS A 212 -24.98 -18.07 17.28
N VAL A 213 -23.81 -18.69 17.30
CA VAL A 213 -23.66 -19.99 16.67
C VAL A 213 -24.39 -20.96 17.59
N ASP A 214 -25.62 -21.32 17.23
CA ASP A 214 -26.34 -22.42 17.85
C ASP A 214 -25.57 -23.71 17.56
N ALA A 215 -24.56 -24.00 18.38
CA ALA A 215 -23.88 -25.29 18.44
C ALA A 215 -24.36 -26.07 19.68
N VAL A 216 -25.68 -26.17 19.84
CA VAL A 216 -26.30 -27.27 20.59
C VAL A 216 -26.47 -28.42 19.59
N ASN A 217 -25.38 -29.12 19.26
CA ASN A 217 -25.38 -30.52 18.80
C ASN A 217 -23.98 -30.94 18.29
N ARG A 218 -23.04 -31.12 19.21
CA ARG A 218 -21.98 -32.13 19.07
C ARG A 218 -21.73 -32.80 20.42
N SER A 219 -22.79 -33.33 21.02
CA SER A 219 -22.69 -34.42 21.98
C SER A 219 -22.36 -35.70 21.20
N GLY A 220 -21.07 -35.91 20.92
CA GLY A 220 -20.54 -37.21 20.55
C GLY A 220 -20.32 -38.05 21.81
N ILE A 221 -21.41 -38.57 22.38
CA ILE A 221 -21.38 -39.69 23.33
C ILE A 221 -22.03 -40.86 22.59
N PRO A 222 -21.28 -41.91 22.19
CA PRO A 222 -21.91 -43.14 21.74
C PRO A 222 -22.39 -43.90 22.98
N GLY A 223 -23.64 -43.64 23.38
CA GLY A 223 -24.37 -44.53 24.28
C GLY A 223 -24.77 -45.78 23.51
N GLY A 224 -24.15 -46.90 23.84
CA GLY A 224 -24.51 -48.21 23.30
C GLY A 224 -25.80 -48.78 23.91
N SER A 225 -26.05 -50.02 23.52
CA SER A 225 -27.11 -50.95 23.98
C SER A 225 -28.48 -50.69 23.37
N ASN A 226 -29.32 -51.68 23.04
CA ASN A 226 -29.24 -53.12 22.86
C ASN A 226 -30.58 -53.52 22.21
N SER A 227 -30.60 -54.69 21.57
CA SER A 227 -31.79 -55.48 21.18
C SER A 227 -32.52 -55.08 19.89
#